data_AF-A0A2V6L224-F1
#
_entry.id   AF-A0A2V6L224-F1
#
_cell.length_a   1.000
_cell.length_b   1.000
_cell.length_c   1.000
_cell.angle_alpha   90.00
_cell.angle_beta   90.00
_cell.angle_gamma   90.00
#
_symmetry.space_group_name_H-M   'P 1'
#
loop_
_entity.id
_entity.type
_entity.pdbx_description
1 polymer ?
#
loop_
_entity_poly.entity_id
_entity_poly.type
_entity_poly.pdbx_seq_one_letter_code
_entity_poly.pdbx_strand_id
1 'polypeptide(L)'
;MRPEPQVVAGSPLWQAIFVSFATVLILFEVVRGWRLGLLRQLVRLAALAAAYATAFLGGKLVVPLARPFLKLPDIILSILGGAVLALAVYALVASIGTILFKRISRQNSKLVRLVYALSGAVVGLFFGAFLLWMTVVSIRAIGAVADAQVRSRASSQATDAHSLLDVRRRFLEESGEESTSLATSLARLKNSLELGPVGDAVKRTDPVASQTYETLGKVGSVFSSPKAAQKFLRFPGARELSEHPKIVALRNDPEIADMIAQGRVLDLLQDQRIIDAANDSVLRERIKKFDLQRALDYSIQGK
;
A
#
# COMPACT_ATOMS: atom_id res chain seq x y z
N MET A 1 38.18 -1.24 5.19
CA MET A 1 37.01 -2.02 5.65
C MET A 1 35.77 -1.24 5.22
N ARG A 2 34.95 -1.81 4.34
CA ARG A 2 33.72 -1.15 3.85
C ARG A 2 32.66 -1.25 4.97
N PRO A 3 31.96 -0.16 5.33
CA PRO A 3 30.84 -0.28 6.25
C PRO A 3 29.73 -1.03 5.51
N GLU A 4 29.41 -2.24 5.99
CA GLU A 4 28.22 -2.97 5.57
C GLU A 4 27.00 -2.08 5.85
N PRO A 5 26.06 -1.92 4.91
CA PRO A 5 24.84 -1.16 5.18
C PRO A 5 24.11 -1.84 6.34
N GLN A 6 23.77 -1.09 7.38
CA GLN A 6 23.02 -1.60 8.52
C GLN A 6 21.68 -2.15 8.03
N VAL A 7 21.63 -3.48 7.82
CA VAL A 7 20.39 -4.19 7.54
C VAL A 7 19.59 -4.15 8.82
N VAL A 8 18.41 -3.55 8.77
CA VAL A 8 17.52 -3.46 9.92
C VAL A 8 17.09 -4.88 10.31
N ALA A 9 17.75 -5.49 11.31
CA ALA A 9 17.46 -6.84 11.74
C ALA A 9 16.03 -6.94 12.32
N GLY A 10 15.30 -8.01 11.97
CA GLY A 10 13.99 -8.29 12.58
C GLY A 10 14.13 -8.63 14.06
N SER A 11 13.09 -8.38 14.85
CA SER A 11 13.06 -8.64 16.28
C SER A 11 12.10 -9.80 16.63
N PRO A 12 12.50 -10.71 17.54
CA PRO A 12 11.63 -11.78 18.03
C PRO A 12 10.39 -11.26 18.76
N LEU A 13 10.49 -10.07 19.37
CA LEU A 13 9.39 -9.42 20.09
C LEU A 13 8.28 -8.97 19.12
N TRP A 14 8.66 -8.39 17.98
CA TRP A 14 7.70 -8.03 16.92
C TRP A 14 7.06 -9.26 16.29
N GLN A 15 7.82 -10.35 16.15
CA GLN A 15 7.27 -11.63 15.70
C GLN A 15 6.23 -12.20 16.69
N ALA A 16 6.49 -12.14 18.00
CA ALA A 16 5.53 -12.57 19.02
C ALA A 16 4.26 -11.70 19.04
N ILE A 17 4.40 -10.37 18.93
CA ILE A 17 3.25 -9.45 18.81
C ILE A 17 2.43 -9.80 17.56
N PHE A 18 3.08 -10.04 16.43
CA PHE A 18 2.38 -10.37 15.19
C PHE A 18 1.66 -11.72 15.29
N VAL A 19 2.32 -12.77 15.79
CA VAL A 19 1.71 -14.11 15.94
C VAL A 19 0.55 -14.08 16.93
N SER A 20 0.67 -13.34 18.03
CA SER A 20 -0.43 -13.18 18.99
C SER A 20 -1.61 -12.44 18.36
N PHE A 21 -1.37 -11.34 17.64
CA PHE A 21 -2.40 -10.64 16.88
C PHE A 21 -3.08 -11.55 15.84
N ALA A 22 -2.30 -12.31 15.07
CA ALA A 22 -2.80 -13.26 14.08
C ALA A 22 -3.70 -14.32 14.70
N THR A 23 -3.27 -14.88 15.84
CA THR A 23 -4.02 -15.90 16.57
C THR A 23 -5.34 -15.33 17.10
N VAL A 24 -5.32 -14.14 17.69
CA VAL A 24 -6.52 -13.46 18.19
C VAL A 24 -7.48 -13.14 17.05
N LEU A 25 -6.99 -12.65 15.91
CA LEU A 25 -7.81 -12.33 14.74
C LEU A 25 -8.49 -13.57 14.18
N ILE A 26 -7.76 -14.67 14.02
CA ILE A 26 -8.31 -15.94 13.54
C ILE A 26 -9.36 -16.47 14.51
N LEU A 27 -9.04 -16.56 15.80
CA LEU A 27 -9.99 -17.01 16.83
C LEU A 27 -11.25 -16.13 16.87
N PHE A 28 -11.08 -14.81 16.73
CA PHE A 28 -12.20 -13.88 16.67
C PHE A 28 -13.11 -14.17 15.47
N GLU A 29 -12.57 -14.33 14.26
CA GLU A 29 -13.38 -14.64 13.07
C GLU A 29 -13.99 -16.05 13.11
N VAL A 30 -13.34 -17.02 13.75
CA VAL A 30 -13.89 -18.37 14.01
C VAL A 30 -15.09 -18.28 14.97
N VAL A 31 -14.95 -17.59 16.11
CA VAL A 31 -16.03 -17.40 17.10
C VAL A 31 -17.17 -16.59 16.49
N ARG A 32 -16.85 -15.57 15.69
CA ARG A 32 -17.83 -14.77 14.95
C ARG A 32 -18.56 -15.62 13.91
N GLY A 33 -17.85 -16.47 13.17
CA GLY A 33 -18.43 -17.41 12.22
C GLY A 33 -19.36 -18.42 12.89
N TRP A 34 -18.95 -18.97 14.03
CA TRP A 34 -19.77 -19.83 14.87
C TRP A 34 -21.08 -19.15 15.29
N ARG A 35 -21.03 -17.87 15.69
CA ARG A 35 -22.21 -17.10 16.11
C ARG A 35 -23.12 -16.69 14.95
N LEU A 36 -22.57 -16.48 13.76
CA LEU A 36 -23.32 -16.04 12.58
C LEU A 36 -24.00 -17.21 11.85
N GLY A 37 -23.38 -18.40 11.83
CA GLY A 37 -23.86 -19.58 11.12
C GLY A 37 -23.62 -19.52 9.59
N LEU A 38 -23.68 -20.68 8.93
CA LEU A 38 -23.29 -20.87 7.53
C LEU A 38 -23.95 -19.88 6.53
N LEU A 39 -25.28 -19.71 6.55
CA LEU A 39 -25.97 -18.85 5.59
C LEU A 39 -25.51 -17.39 5.64
N ARG A 40 -25.31 -16.85 6.86
CA ARG A 40 -24.87 -15.46 7.03
C ARG A 40 -23.43 -15.28 6.54
N GLN A 41 -22.61 -16.31 6.66
CA GLN A 41 -21.27 -16.30 6.11
C GLN A 41 -21.23 -16.43 4.60
N LEU A 42 -22.11 -17.23 4.00
CA LEU A 42 -22.26 -17.26 2.55
C LEU A 42 -22.69 -15.88 2.02
N VAL A 43 -23.61 -15.19 2.69
CA VAL A 43 -23.95 -13.80 2.32
C VAL A 43 -22.76 -12.87 2.50
N ARG A 44 -21.94 -13.07 3.53
CA ARG A 44 -20.74 -12.26 3.78
C ARG A 44 -19.66 -12.48 2.71
N LEU A 45 -19.54 -13.70 2.18
CA LEU A 45 -18.70 -14.01 1.03
C LEU A 45 -19.26 -13.40 -0.26
N ALA A 46 -20.57 -13.49 -0.50
CA ALA A 46 -21.22 -12.83 -1.63
C ALA A 46 -21.08 -11.30 -1.54
N ALA A 47 -21.17 -10.73 -0.34
CA ALA A 47 -20.92 -9.32 -0.07
C ALA A 47 -19.48 -8.92 -0.39
N LEU A 48 -18.51 -9.79 -0.10
CA LEU A 48 -17.11 -9.55 -0.45
C LEU A 48 -16.90 -9.56 -1.97
N ALA A 49 -17.50 -10.52 -2.67
CA ALA A 49 -17.45 -10.58 -4.14
C ALA A 49 -18.12 -9.36 -4.77
N ALA A 50 -19.28 -8.95 -4.26
CA ALA A 50 -19.97 -7.74 -4.69
C ALA A 50 -19.12 -6.49 -4.41
N ALA A 51 -18.51 -6.38 -3.22
CA ALA A 51 -17.63 -5.27 -2.87
C ALA A 51 -16.42 -5.19 -3.80
N TYR A 52 -15.80 -6.33 -4.14
CA TYR A 52 -14.68 -6.37 -5.07
C TYR A 52 -15.08 -5.89 -6.48
N ALA A 53 -16.20 -6.39 -7.02
CA ALA A 53 -16.72 -5.93 -8.30
C ALA A 53 -17.03 -4.42 -8.26
N THR A 54 -17.62 -3.96 -7.17
CA THR A 54 -17.95 -2.54 -6.99
C THR A 54 -16.71 -1.67 -6.85
N ALA A 55 -15.63 -2.16 -6.22
CA ALA A 55 -14.35 -1.44 -6.17
C ALA A 55 -13.77 -1.24 -7.58
N PHE A 56 -13.77 -2.31 -8.40
CA PHE A 56 -13.16 -2.30 -9.71
C PHE A 56 -13.95 -1.47 -10.73
N LEU A 57 -15.28 -1.61 -10.74
CA LEU A 57 -16.16 -0.93 -11.70
C LEU A 57 -16.63 0.45 -11.19
N GLY A 58 -16.86 0.58 -9.88
CA GLY A 58 -17.52 1.73 -9.28
C GLY A 58 -16.59 2.89 -8.92
N GLY A 59 -15.26 2.67 -8.84
CA GLY A 59 -14.32 3.73 -8.48
C GLY A 59 -14.42 4.97 -9.36
N LYS A 60 -14.60 4.79 -10.68
CA LYS A 60 -14.75 5.90 -11.63
C LYS A 60 -16.06 6.68 -11.47
N LEU A 61 -17.12 6.05 -10.96
CA LEU A 61 -18.41 6.68 -10.74
C LEU A 61 -18.40 7.63 -9.53
N VAL A 62 -17.48 7.40 -8.58
CA VAL A 62 -17.34 8.21 -7.36
C VAL A 62 -16.46 9.45 -7.59
N VAL A 63 -15.56 9.42 -8.58
CA VAL A 63 -14.67 10.53 -8.94
C VAL A 63 -15.38 11.88 -9.08
N PRO A 64 -16.48 12.04 -9.86
CA PRO A 64 -17.12 13.35 -10.02
C PRO A 64 -17.70 13.89 -8.70
N LEU A 65 -18.14 13.00 -7.80
CA LEU A 65 -18.72 13.38 -6.52
C LEU A 65 -17.64 13.78 -5.50
N ALA A 66 -16.48 13.12 -5.54
CA ALA A 66 -15.41 13.34 -4.58
C ALA A 66 -14.40 14.42 -5.00
N ARG A 67 -14.31 14.74 -6.30
CA ARG A 67 -13.44 15.81 -6.84
C ARG A 67 -13.62 17.17 -6.14
N PRO A 68 -14.84 17.70 -5.91
CA PRO A 68 -15.00 19.01 -5.27
C PRO A 68 -14.53 19.06 -3.82
N PHE A 69 -14.48 17.91 -3.11
CA PHE A 69 -14.10 17.86 -1.71
C PHE A 69 -12.60 17.62 -1.49
N LEU A 70 -12.01 16.72 -2.29
CA LEU A 70 -10.64 16.24 -2.04
C LEU A 70 -9.58 16.93 -2.90
N LYS A 71 -9.95 17.56 -4.04
CA LYS A 71 -9.01 18.20 -4.97
C LYS A 71 -7.76 17.35 -5.26
N LEU A 72 -7.94 16.06 -5.52
CA LEU A 72 -6.84 15.15 -5.85
C LEU A 72 -6.91 14.75 -7.34
N PRO A 73 -5.88 14.10 -7.90
CA PRO A 73 -5.94 13.50 -9.23
C PRO A 73 -6.96 12.37 -9.31
N ASP A 74 -7.65 12.24 -10.45
CA ASP A 74 -8.78 11.30 -10.59
C ASP A 74 -8.39 9.83 -10.33
N ILE A 75 -7.12 9.47 -10.56
CA ILE A 75 -6.60 8.12 -10.31
C ILE A 75 -6.67 7.80 -8.81
N ILE A 76 -6.22 8.73 -7.97
CA ILE A 76 -6.21 8.58 -6.51
C ILE A 76 -7.66 8.58 -5.99
N LEU A 77 -8.49 9.49 -6.50
CA LEU A 77 -9.92 9.51 -6.16
C LEU A 77 -10.65 8.25 -6.59
N SER A 78 -10.34 7.67 -7.74
CA SER A 78 -10.97 6.43 -8.20
C SER A 78 -10.60 5.25 -7.31
N ILE A 79 -9.36 5.18 -6.83
CA ILE A 79 -8.91 4.11 -5.93
C ILE A 79 -9.56 4.28 -4.55
N LEU A 80 -9.49 5.48 -3.96
CA LEU A 80 -10.07 5.76 -2.65
C LEU A 80 -11.60 5.67 -2.68
N GLY A 81 -12.22 6.28 -3.68
CA GLY A 81 -13.67 6.23 -3.89
C GLY A 81 -14.16 4.81 -4.11
N GLY A 82 -13.45 4.01 -4.91
CA GLY A 82 -13.74 2.58 -5.09
C GLY A 82 -13.62 1.79 -3.79
N ALA A 83 -12.59 2.05 -2.98
CA ALA A 83 -12.40 1.37 -1.69
C ALA A 83 -13.51 1.72 -0.68
N VAL A 84 -13.87 3.00 -0.56
CA VAL A 84 -14.96 3.45 0.32
C VAL A 84 -16.30 2.87 -0.12
N LEU A 85 -16.58 2.90 -1.42
CA LEU A 85 -17.80 2.33 -2.00
C LEU A 85 -17.87 0.82 -1.76
N ALA A 86 -16.77 0.09 -1.91
CA ALA A 86 -16.69 -1.34 -1.63
C ALA A 86 -16.98 -1.66 -0.16
N LEU A 87 -16.42 -0.87 0.76
CA LEU A 87 -16.72 -1.00 2.20
C LEU A 87 -18.20 -0.74 2.51
N ALA A 88 -18.79 0.29 1.89
CA ALA A 88 -20.20 0.61 2.06
C ALA A 88 -21.11 -0.52 1.53
N VAL A 89 -20.83 -1.03 0.33
CA VAL A 89 -21.56 -2.16 -0.26
C VAL A 89 -21.43 -3.41 0.59
N TYR A 90 -20.21 -3.74 1.02
CA TYR A 90 -19.98 -4.88 1.92
C TYR A 90 -20.80 -4.74 3.21
N ALA A 91 -20.76 -3.57 3.85
CA ALA A 91 -21.48 -3.31 5.09
C ALA A 91 -23.00 -3.41 4.90
N LEU A 92 -23.53 -2.87 3.80
CA LEU A 92 -24.95 -2.94 3.47
C LEU A 92 -25.41 -4.38 3.23
N VAL A 93 -24.74 -5.12 2.35
CA VAL A 93 -25.10 -6.50 2.01
C VAL A 93 -24.95 -7.41 3.23
N ALA A 94 -23.88 -7.25 4.01
CA ALA A 94 -23.69 -7.99 5.24
C ALA A 94 -24.78 -7.66 6.27
N SER A 95 -25.15 -6.39 6.44
CA SER A 95 -26.20 -5.96 7.38
C SER A 95 -27.57 -6.52 6.97
N ILE A 96 -27.93 -6.40 5.69
CA ILE A 96 -29.17 -6.98 5.14
C ILE A 96 -29.19 -8.49 5.35
N GLY A 97 -28.08 -9.17 5.06
CA GLY A 97 -27.91 -10.60 5.32
C GLY A 97 -28.13 -10.98 6.78
N THR A 98 -27.61 -10.18 7.71
CA THR A 98 -27.84 -10.44 9.15
C THR A 98 -29.30 -10.25 9.54
N ILE A 99 -30.00 -9.27 8.98
CA ILE A 99 -31.41 -8.97 9.30
C ILE A 99 -32.34 -10.02 8.69
N LEU A 100 -32.20 -10.33 7.40
CA LEU A 100 -33.05 -11.32 6.70
C LEU A 100 -32.95 -12.71 7.35
N PHE A 101 -31.72 -13.18 7.59
CA PHE A 101 -31.47 -14.53 8.09
C PHE A 101 -31.52 -14.63 9.63
N LYS A 102 -31.82 -13.55 10.34
CA LYS A 102 -32.22 -13.61 11.76
C LYS A 102 -33.61 -14.21 11.94
N ARG A 103 -34.49 -14.08 10.94
CA ARG A 103 -35.89 -14.50 11.02
C ARG A 103 -36.10 -16.02 10.81
N ILE A 104 -35.22 -16.67 10.04
CA ILE A 104 -35.36 -18.09 9.64
C ILE A 104 -34.88 -19.06 10.74
N SER A 105 -34.03 -18.61 11.67
CA SER A 105 -33.45 -19.45 12.74
C SER A 105 -34.42 -19.83 13.87
N ARG A 106 -35.70 -19.42 13.81
CA ARG A 106 -36.70 -19.71 14.86
C ARG A 106 -37.29 -21.13 14.79
N GLN A 107 -37.03 -21.89 13.73
CA GLN A 107 -37.44 -23.30 13.61
C GLN A 107 -36.21 -24.18 13.32
N ASN A 108 -35.51 -24.71 14.33
CA ASN A 108 -34.93 -26.05 14.21
C ASN A 108 -34.26 -26.61 15.48
N SER A 109 -34.19 -27.94 15.51
CA SER A 109 -33.60 -28.80 16.54
C SER A 109 -32.13 -28.50 16.86
N LYS A 110 -31.68 -28.82 18.09
CA LYS A 110 -30.34 -28.49 18.63
C LYS A 110 -29.18 -29.03 17.77
N LEU A 111 -29.36 -30.18 17.12
CA LEU A 111 -28.35 -30.80 16.24
C LEU A 111 -28.12 -30.01 14.94
N VAL A 112 -29.19 -29.57 14.28
CA VAL A 112 -29.09 -28.77 13.05
C VAL A 112 -28.38 -27.44 13.34
N ARG A 113 -28.66 -26.83 14.50
CA ARG A 113 -27.99 -25.60 14.94
C ARG A 113 -26.49 -25.79 15.18
N LEU A 114 -26.08 -26.94 15.72
CA LEU A 114 -24.68 -27.26 15.97
C LEU A 114 -23.90 -27.47 14.67
N VAL A 115 -24.45 -28.24 13.71
CA VAL A 115 -23.84 -28.40 12.38
C VAL A 115 -23.74 -27.05 11.67
N TYR A 116 -24.78 -26.21 11.74
CA TYR A 116 -24.77 -24.88 11.12
C TYR A 116 -23.75 -23.92 11.72
N ALA A 117 -23.55 -23.99 13.04
CA ALA A 117 -22.55 -23.20 13.75
C ALA A 117 -21.13 -23.70 13.45
N LEU A 118 -20.94 -25.03 13.37
CA LEU A 118 -19.66 -25.64 13.01
C LEU A 118 -19.25 -25.27 11.58
N SER A 119 -20.16 -25.39 10.61
CA SER A 119 -19.89 -24.98 9.23
C SER A 119 -19.63 -23.47 9.12
N GLY A 120 -20.28 -22.66 9.96
CA GLY A 120 -19.96 -21.24 10.06
C GLY A 120 -18.54 -21.00 10.61
N ALA A 121 -18.11 -21.71 11.64
CA ALA A 121 -16.76 -21.60 12.16
C ALA A 121 -15.69 -21.96 11.11
N VAL A 122 -15.94 -22.98 10.29
CA VAL A 122 -15.05 -23.34 9.16
C VAL A 122 -14.93 -22.19 8.15
N VAL A 123 -16.04 -21.60 7.72
CA VAL A 123 -15.99 -20.43 6.82
C VAL A 123 -15.31 -19.22 7.50
N GLY A 124 -15.42 -19.12 8.83
CA GLY A 124 -14.84 -18.04 9.63
C GLY A 124 -13.32 -18.16 9.72
N LEU A 125 -12.83 -19.40 9.83
CA LEU A 125 -11.41 -19.72 9.74
C LEU A 125 -10.83 -19.27 8.41
N PHE A 126 -11.46 -19.63 7.28
CA PHE A 126 -11.01 -19.19 5.96
C PHE A 126 -11.00 -17.67 5.81
N PHE A 127 -12.05 -17.00 6.31
CA PHE A 127 -12.14 -15.54 6.27
C PHE A 127 -11.06 -14.87 7.14
N GLY A 128 -10.81 -15.40 8.35
CA GLY A 128 -9.74 -14.92 9.23
C GLY A 128 -8.34 -15.13 8.61
N ALA A 129 -8.11 -16.28 7.99
CA ALA A 129 -6.87 -16.56 7.26
C ALA A 129 -6.68 -15.59 6.07
N PHE A 130 -7.74 -15.31 5.32
CA PHE A 130 -7.70 -14.34 4.23
C PHE A 130 -7.39 -12.91 4.71
N LEU A 131 -8.02 -12.46 5.81
CA LEU A 131 -7.73 -11.15 6.40
C LEU A 131 -6.30 -11.05 6.94
N LEU A 132 -5.82 -12.11 7.59
CA LEU A 132 -4.43 -12.19 8.05
C LEU A 132 -3.48 -12.07 6.86
N TRP A 133 -3.76 -12.81 5.79
CA TRP A 133 -2.97 -12.77 4.56
C TRP A 133 -2.92 -11.35 3.95
N MET A 134 -4.05 -10.66 3.82
CA MET A 134 -4.09 -9.25 3.36
C MET A 134 -3.30 -8.30 4.27
N THR A 135 -3.32 -8.53 5.59
CA THR A 135 -2.56 -7.73 6.55
C THR A 135 -1.06 -7.91 6.36
N VAL A 136 -0.61 -9.15 6.19
CA VAL A 136 0.80 -9.47 5.90
C VAL A 136 1.26 -8.78 4.62
N VAL A 137 0.48 -8.91 3.53
CA VAL A 137 0.78 -8.30 2.23
C VAL A 137 0.93 -6.77 2.37
N SER A 138 0.03 -6.13 3.13
CA SER A 138 0.06 -4.69 3.38
C SER A 138 1.31 -4.26 4.14
N ILE A 139 1.65 -4.97 5.23
CA ILE A 139 2.86 -4.70 6.02
C ILE A 139 4.12 -4.88 5.15
N ARG A 140 4.15 -5.91 4.30
CA ARG A 140 5.29 -6.18 3.42
C ARG A 140 5.47 -5.08 2.37
N ALA A 141 4.38 -4.61 1.77
CA ALA A 141 4.42 -3.51 0.79
C ALA A 141 4.93 -2.21 1.42
N ILE A 142 4.43 -1.85 2.60
CA ILE A 142 4.84 -0.63 3.32
C ILE A 142 6.29 -0.76 3.80
N GLY A 143 6.67 -1.90 4.36
CA GLY A 143 8.02 -2.15 4.86
C GLY A 143 9.09 -2.19 3.76
N ALA A 144 8.74 -2.59 2.53
CA ALA A 144 9.68 -2.56 1.40
C ALA A 144 10.05 -1.13 1.00
N VAL A 145 9.10 -0.19 1.07
CA VAL A 145 9.36 1.23 0.82
C VAL A 145 10.20 1.83 1.95
N ALA A 146 9.92 1.46 3.20
CA ALA A 146 10.67 1.94 4.35
C ALA A 146 12.13 1.45 4.37
N ASP A 147 12.37 0.17 4.06
CA ASP A 147 13.73 -0.39 3.98
C ASP A 147 14.56 0.28 2.87
N ALA A 148 13.92 0.64 1.74
CA ALA A 148 14.58 1.38 0.67
C ALA A 148 14.97 2.82 1.08
N GLN A 149 14.15 3.50 1.88
CA GLN A 149 14.45 4.84 2.42
C GLN A 149 15.61 4.81 3.44
N VAL A 150 15.64 3.81 4.31
CA VAL A 150 16.72 3.66 5.31
C VAL A 150 18.05 3.36 4.62
N ARG A 151 18.04 2.49 3.61
CA ARG A 151 19.25 2.08 2.87
C ARG A 151 19.83 3.21 2.04
N SER A 152 19.00 4.03 1.39
CA SER A 152 19.48 5.16 0.59
C SER A 152 20.12 6.25 1.46
N ARG A 153 19.56 6.54 2.65
CA ARG A 153 20.10 7.49 3.61
C ARG A 153 21.43 7.05 4.19
N ALA A 154 21.58 5.76 4.51
CA ALA A 154 22.86 5.19 4.96
C ALA A 154 23.96 5.34 3.89
N SER A 155 23.63 5.17 2.60
CA SER A 155 24.58 5.41 1.50
C SER A 155 24.88 6.90 1.23
N SER A 156 23.93 7.81 1.49
CA SER A 156 24.17 9.27 1.39
C SER A 156 25.07 9.77 2.53
N GLN A 157 24.91 9.25 3.75
CA GLN A 157 25.72 9.63 4.90
C GLN A 157 27.20 9.22 4.76
N ALA A 158 27.49 8.16 4.00
CA ALA A 158 28.86 7.76 3.68
C ALA A 158 29.55 8.67 2.64
N THR A 159 28.80 9.54 1.95
CA THR A 159 29.33 10.37 0.85
C THR A 159 29.46 11.86 1.25
N ASP A 160 28.69 12.35 2.22
CA ASP A 160 28.64 13.78 2.59
C ASP A 160 29.52 14.13 3.80
N ALA A 161 30.84 13.96 3.65
CA ALA A 161 31.85 14.48 4.59
C ALA A 161 32.32 15.91 4.24
N HIS A 162 31.68 16.62 3.30
CA HIS A 162 32.07 17.98 2.92
C HIS A 162 30.93 18.99 3.14
N SER A 163 31.02 19.61 4.31
CA SER A 163 30.55 20.94 4.72
C SER A 163 29.90 21.80 3.64
N LEU A 164 28.58 22.01 3.77
CA LEU A 164 27.79 23.21 3.40
C LEU A 164 26.27 22.95 3.56
N LEU A 165 25.84 21.71 3.84
CA LEU A 165 24.43 21.30 4.01
C LEU A 165 23.88 21.42 5.45
N ASP A 166 24.67 21.80 6.45
CA ASP A 166 24.26 21.71 7.86
C ASP A 166 23.18 22.71 8.29
N VAL A 167 23.04 23.84 7.58
CA VAL A 167 21.99 24.85 7.91
C VAL A 167 20.61 24.43 7.39
N ARG A 168 20.54 23.75 6.23
CA ARG A 168 19.29 23.18 5.70
C ARG A 168 18.89 21.89 6.42
N ARG A 169 19.86 21.18 7.02
CA ARG A 169 19.67 19.93 7.75
C ARG A 169 18.87 20.10 9.04
N ARG A 170 19.11 21.19 9.79
CA ARG A 170 18.44 21.42 11.09
C ARG A 170 16.92 21.62 11.00
N PHE A 171 16.42 22.22 9.91
CA PHE A 171 14.96 22.39 9.67
C PHE A 171 14.27 21.11 9.15
N LEU A 172 15.04 20.17 8.57
CA LEU A 172 14.53 18.88 8.08
C LEU A 172 14.72 17.74 9.09
N GLU A 173 15.54 17.91 10.12
CA GLU A 173 15.77 16.92 11.19
C GLU A 173 14.55 16.77 12.11
N GLU A 174 13.88 17.86 12.48
CA GLU A 174 12.74 17.83 13.43
C GLU A 174 11.51 17.10 12.86
N SER A 175 11.29 17.20 11.54
CA SER A 175 10.26 16.43 10.80
C SER A 175 10.79 15.07 10.29
N GLY A 176 12.10 14.92 10.23
CA GLY A 176 12.82 13.72 9.80
C GLY A 176 12.91 12.65 10.88
N GLU A 177 12.97 13.01 12.16
CA GLU A 177 13.15 12.05 13.26
C GLU A 177 11.94 11.13 13.46
N GLU A 178 10.72 11.65 13.48
CA GLU A 178 9.51 10.82 13.59
C GLU A 178 9.34 9.89 12.39
N SER A 179 9.50 10.42 11.17
CA SER A 179 9.42 9.64 9.93
C SER A 179 10.52 8.58 9.84
N THR A 180 11.72 8.87 10.35
CA THR A 180 12.83 7.89 10.46
C THR A 180 12.50 6.81 11.48
N SER A 181 11.93 7.15 12.64
CA SER A 181 11.54 6.17 13.66
C SER A 181 10.44 5.21 13.16
N LEU A 182 9.45 5.74 12.43
CA LEU A 182 8.36 4.98 11.82
C LEU A 182 8.88 4.11 10.66
N ALA A 183 9.73 4.64 9.78
CA ALA A 183 10.33 3.85 8.71
C ALA A 183 11.21 2.70 9.28
N THR A 184 11.97 2.96 10.33
CA THR A 184 12.83 1.95 10.96
C THR A 184 11.99 0.87 11.65
N SER A 185 10.91 1.25 12.34
CA SER A 185 9.99 0.29 12.98
C SER A 185 9.21 -0.54 11.95
N LEU A 186 8.79 0.03 10.82
CA LEU A 186 8.13 -0.68 9.72
C LEU A 186 9.08 -1.64 9.00
N ALA A 187 10.33 -1.22 8.77
CA ALA A 187 11.37 -2.09 8.22
C ALA A 187 11.68 -3.25 9.18
N ARG A 188 11.77 -2.98 10.50
CA ARG A 188 11.89 -4.02 11.53
C ARG A 188 10.70 -4.97 11.51
N LEU A 189 9.47 -4.46 11.44
CA LEU A 189 8.26 -5.28 11.42
C LEU A 189 8.23 -6.21 10.21
N LYS A 190 8.53 -5.70 9.01
CA LYS A 190 8.68 -6.53 7.81
C LYS A 190 9.74 -7.61 7.99
N ASN A 191 10.95 -7.24 8.41
CA ASN A 191 12.04 -8.20 8.53
C ASN A 191 11.79 -9.23 9.65
N SER A 192 11.01 -8.87 10.68
CA SER A 192 10.55 -9.81 11.73
C SER A 192 9.53 -10.81 11.20
N LEU A 193 8.67 -10.37 10.27
CA LEU A 193 7.68 -11.22 9.63
C LEU A 193 8.30 -12.20 8.64
N GLU A 194 9.40 -11.79 7.98
CA GLU A 194 10.16 -12.63 7.05
C GLU A 194 11.11 -13.63 7.73
N LEU A 195 11.43 -13.46 9.02
CA LEU A 195 12.23 -14.39 9.83
C LEU A 195 11.42 -15.60 10.34
N GLY A 196 10.09 -15.53 10.35
CA GLY A 196 9.23 -16.59 10.90
C GLY A 196 8.69 -17.59 9.86
N PRO A 197 8.14 -18.74 10.31
CA PRO A 197 7.51 -19.74 9.43
C PRO A 197 6.29 -19.20 8.65
N VAL A 198 5.72 -18.08 9.10
CA VAL A 198 4.68 -17.33 8.40
C VAL A 198 5.21 -16.68 7.11
N GLY A 199 6.46 -16.22 7.09
CA GLY A 199 7.09 -15.64 5.90
C GLY A 199 7.24 -16.65 4.76
N ASP A 200 7.59 -17.89 5.07
CA ASP A 200 7.71 -18.97 4.08
C ASP A 200 6.35 -19.48 3.59
N ALA A 201 5.36 -19.58 4.49
CA ALA A 201 3.99 -19.94 4.11
C ALA A 201 3.34 -18.87 3.20
N VAL A 202 3.56 -17.59 3.50
CA VAL A 202 3.06 -16.47 2.70
C VAL A 202 3.78 -16.40 1.35
N LYS A 203 5.11 -16.53 1.29
CA LYS A 203 5.85 -16.58 0.01
C LYS A 203 5.38 -17.71 -0.92
N ARG A 204 4.96 -18.85 -0.38
CA ARG A 204 4.45 -19.99 -1.15
C ARG A 204 3.01 -19.82 -1.64
N THR A 205 2.22 -18.96 -1.00
CA THR A 205 0.80 -18.77 -1.31
C THR A 205 0.48 -17.38 -1.87
N ASP A 206 1.48 -16.52 -2.04
CA ASP A 206 1.31 -15.16 -2.57
C ASP A 206 0.94 -15.20 -4.07
N PRO A 207 -0.28 -14.78 -4.47
CA PRO A 207 -0.65 -14.58 -5.86
C PRO A 207 -0.03 -13.29 -6.41
N VAL A 208 0.49 -12.40 -5.56
CA VAL A 208 1.18 -11.18 -5.96
C VAL A 208 2.64 -11.52 -6.23
N ALA A 209 3.04 -11.41 -7.49
CA ALA A 209 4.41 -11.70 -7.91
C ALA A 209 5.44 -10.90 -7.08
N SER A 210 6.54 -11.54 -6.69
CA SER A 210 7.69 -10.92 -6.00
C SER A 210 8.17 -9.63 -6.69
N GLN A 211 8.05 -9.59 -8.02
CA GLN A 211 8.32 -8.45 -8.90
C GLN A 211 7.61 -7.15 -8.48
N THR A 212 6.39 -7.23 -7.92
CA THR A 212 5.64 -6.04 -7.46
C THR A 212 6.31 -5.41 -6.24
N TYR A 213 6.73 -6.22 -5.27
CA TYR A 213 7.44 -5.75 -4.07
C TYR A 213 8.84 -5.23 -4.41
N GLU A 214 9.54 -5.90 -5.33
CA GLU A 214 10.83 -5.40 -5.84
C GLU A 214 10.67 -4.06 -6.54
N THR A 215 9.64 -3.89 -7.36
CA THR A 215 9.35 -2.61 -8.04
C THR A 215 9.09 -1.51 -7.01
N LEU A 216 8.31 -1.78 -5.96
CA LEU A 216 8.08 -0.85 -4.85
C LEU A 216 9.38 -0.45 -4.12
N GLY A 217 10.24 -1.43 -3.81
CA GLY A 217 11.55 -1.16 -3.20
C GLY A 217 12.47 -0.35 -4.13
N LYS A 218 12.47 -0.66 -5.43
CA LYS A 218 13.22 0.05 -6.46
C LYS A 218 12.75 1.50 -6.58
N VAL A 219 11.45 1.72 -6.68
CA VAL A 219 10.82 3.05 -6.63
C VAL A 219 11.32 3.81 -5.40
N GLY A 220 11.20 3.22 -4.20
CA GLY A 220 11.68 3.83 -2.96
C GLY A 220 13.16 4.25 -3.03
N SER A 221 14.03 3.38 -3.56
CA SER A 221 15.47 3.65 -3.67
C SER A 221 15.82 4.78 -4.66
N VAL A 222 15.04 4.91 -5.75
CA VAL A 222 15.23 5.95 -6.76
C VAL A 222 14.82 7.31 -6.21
N PHE A 223 13.65 7.38 -5.57
CA PHE A 223 13.17 8.63 -4.95
C PHE A 223 14.04 9.08 -3.79
N SER A 224 14.67 8.15 -3.09
CA SER A 224 15.45 8.44 -1.88
C SER A 224 16.95 8.62 -2.14
N SER A 225 17.40 8.56 -3.40
CA SER A 225 18.79 8.86 -3.78
C SER A 225 18.87 9.82 -4.98
N PRO A 226 19.46 11.03 -4.82
CA PRO A 226 19.56 12.01 -5.90
C PRO A 226 20.26 11.47 -7.16
N LYS A 227 21.25 10.58 -6.97
CA LYS A 227 22.03 9.96 -8.05
C LYS A 227 21.20 8.95 -8.86
N ALA A 228 20.39 8.11 -8.21
CA ALA A 228 19.52 7.18 -8.94
C ALA A 228 18.36 7.91 -9.60
N ALA A 229 17.80 8.95 -8.97
CA ALA A 229 16.80 9.83 -9.58
C ALA A 229 17.32 10.49 -10.87
N GLN A 230 18.55 11.03 -10.86
CA GLN A 230 19.17 11.60 -12.07
C GLN A 230 19.40 10.53 -13.15
N LYS A 231 19.80 9.32 -12.77
CA LYS A 231 20.00 8.21 -13.71
C LYS A 231 18.67 7.73 -14.32
N PHE A 232 17.60 7.68 -13.52
CA PHE A 232 16.24 7.39 -13.96
C PHE A 232 15.77 8.38 -15.02
N LEU A 233 16.00 9.69 -14.81
CA LEU A 233 15.64 10.73 -15.77
C LEU A 233 16.43 10.69 -17.08
N ARG A 234 17.59 10.01 -17.10
CA ARG A 234 18.40 9.79 -18.31
C ARG A 234 17.96 8.58 -19.13
N PHE A 235 17.00 7.79 -18.64
CA PHE A 235 16.48 6.65 -19.39
C PHE A 235 15.74 7.14 -20.65
N PRO A 236 15.91 6.51 -21.83
CA PRO A 236 15.34 7.01 -23.09
C PRO A 236 13.83 7.28 -23.03
N GLY A 237 13.05 6.39 -22.41
CA GLY A 237 11.61 6.60 -22.24
C GLY A 237 11.24 7.71 -21.24
N ALA A 238 12.13 8.05 -20.30
CA ALA A 238 11.90 9.14 -19.36
C ALA A 238 12.09 10.51 -20.05
N ARG A 239 12.94 10.56 -21.09
CA ARG A 239 13.14 11.75 -21.92
C ARG A 239 11.88 12.10 -22.71
N GLU A 240 11.24 11.10 -23.32
CA GLU A 240 9.96 11.27 -24.04
C GLU A 240 8.83 11.79 -23.13
N LEU A 241 8.78 11.35 -21.87
CA LEU A 241 7.85 11.88 -20.88
C LEU A 241 8.22 13.31 -20.46
N SER A 242 9.53 13.59 -20.29
CA SER A 242 10.02 14.91 -19.87
C SER A 242 9.83 16.01 -20.91
N GLU A 243 9.68 15.64 -22.18
CA GLU A 243 9.43 16.54 -23.30
C GLU A 243 7.93 16.80 -23.51
N HIS A 244 7.05 16.12 -22.77
CA HIS A 244 5.61 16.34 -22.88
C HIS A 244 5.22 17.78 -22.49
N PRO A 245 4.37 18.49 -23.27
CA PRO A 245 4.07 19.90 -23.03
C PRO A 245 3.59 20.21 -21.60
N LYS A 246 2.76 19.33 -21.03
CA LYS A 246 2.29 19.46 -19.64
C LYS A 246 3.41 19.25 -18.62
N ILE A 247 4.34 18.31 -18.84
CA ILE A 247 5.48 18.08 -17.94
C ILE A 247 6.47 19.26 -18.02
N VAL A 248 6.71 19.80 -19.22
CA VAL A 248 7.54 20.98 -19.44
C VAL A 248 6.93 22.21 -18.75
N ALA A 249 5.62 22.40 -18.86
CA ALA A 249 4.92 23.49 -18.18
C ALA A 249 5.09 23.40 -16.65
N LEU A 250 4.93 22.21 -16.06
CA LEU A 250 5.12 22.00 -14.62
C LEU A 250 6.58 22.22 -14.19
N ARG A 251 7.55 21.80 -15.02
CA ARG A 251 8.98 21.98 -14.73
C ARG A 251 9.40 23.44 -14.73
N ASN A 252 8.82 24.24 -15.62
CA ASN A 252 9.14 25.65 -15.77
C ASN A 252 8.33 26.53 -14.80
N ASP A 253 7.48 25.93 -13.95
CA ASP A 253 6.65 26.63 -13.00
C ASP A 253 7.41 26.89 -11.68
N PRO A 254 7.63 28.16 -11.30
CA PRO A 254 8.41 28.51 -10.13
C PRO A 254 7.75 28.09 -8.81
N GLU A 255 6.42 28.08 -8.73
CA GLU A 255 5.70 27.69 -7.51
C GLU A 255 5.77 26.17 -7.29
N ILE A 256 5.69 25.40 -8.38
CA ILE A 256 5.83 23.94 -8.32
C ILE A 256 7.27 23.57 -7.94
N ALA A 257 8.26 24.26 -8.51
CA ALA A 257 9.66 24.07 -8.14
C ALA A 257 9.91 24.36 -6.65
N ASP A 258 9.29 25.41 -6.11
CA ASP A 258 9.36 25.76 -4.68
C ASP A 258 8.67 24.72 -3.79
N MET A 259 7.47 24.26 -4.17
CA MET A 259 6.78 23.18 -3.44
C MET A 259 7.57 21.86 -3.43
N ILE A 260 8.24 21.51 -4.54
CA ILE A 260 9.15 20.36 -4.62
C ILE A 260 10.35 20.58 -3.70
N ALA A 261 10.95 21.78 -3.71
CA ALA A 261 12.11 22.11 -2.89
C ALA A 261 11.80 22.10 -1.39
N GLN A 262 10.57 22.44 -1.01
CA GLN A 262 10.05 22.43 0.36
C GLN A 262 9.51 21.04 0.79
N GLY A 263 9.46 20.05 -0.11
CA GLY A 263 8.95 18.72 0.20
C GLY A 263 7.44 18.69 0.45
N ARG A 264 6.69 19.67 -0.07
CA ARG A 264 5.23 19.83 0.13
C ARG A 264 4.45 18.92 -0.81
N VAL A 265 4.60 17.60 -0.63
CA VAL A 265 4.04 16.57 -1.54
C VAL A 265 2.52 16.57 -1.55
N LEU A 266 1.87 16.80 -0.41
CA LEU A 266 0.40 16.87 -0.35
C LEU A 266 -0.15 18.07 -1.11
N ASP A 267 0.50 19.22 -0.99
CA ASP A 267 0.09 20.45 -1.68
C ASP A 267 0.30 20.31 -3.19
N LEU A 268 1.38 19.66 -3.62
CA LEU A 268 1.60 19.30 -5.02
C LEU A 268 0.49 18.41 -5.58
N LEU A 269 0.04 17.40 -4.81
CA LEU A 269 -1.06 16.54 -5.23
C LEU A 269 -2.40 17.28 -5.30
N GLN A 270 -2.55 18.39 -4.57
CA GLN A 270 -3.75 19.22 -4.57
C GLN A 270 -3.73 20.38 -5.57
N ASP A 271 -2.58 20.64 -6.19
CA ASP A 271 -2.40 21.72 -7.16
C ASP A 271 -3.13 21.41 -8.48
N GLN A 272 -3.92 22.38 -8.97
CA GLN A 272 -4.72 22.21 -10.19
C GLN A 272 -3.86 21.88 -11.42
N ARG A 273 -2.66 22.44 -11.54
CA ARG A 273 -1.76 22.19 -12.68
C ARG A 273 -1.30 20.73 -12.69
N ILE A 274 -1.02 20.18 -11.51
CA ILE A 274 -0.63 18.79 -11.32
C ILE A 274 -1.82 17.86 -11.58
N ILE A 275 -3.02 18.21 -11.09
CA ILE A 275 -4.27 17.47 -11.35
C ILE A 275 -4.57 17.42 -12.85
N ASP A 276 -4.45 18.55 -13.54
CA ASP A 276 -4.68 18.66 -14.98
C ASP A 276 -3.69 17.82 -15.78
N ALA A 277 -2.40 17.86 -15.42
CA ALA A 277 -1.40 17.02 -16.04
C ALA A 277 -1.67 15.53 -15.77
N ALA A 278 -2.01 15.15 -14.54
CA ALA A 278 -2.34 13.77 -14.17
C ALA A 278 -3.64 13.26 -14.82
N ASN A 279 -4.54 14.16 -15.21
CA ASN A 279 -5.79 13.87 -15.89
C ASN A 279 -5.69 13.88 -17.42
N ASP A 280 -4.58 14.36 -17.97
CA ASP A 280 -4.32 14.41 -19.41
C ASP A 280 -4.29 13.00 -20.03
N SER A 281 -5.14 12.77 -21.04
CA SER A 281 -5.28 11.46 -21.68
C SER A 281 -4.03 11.03 -22.44
N VAL A 282 -3.37 11.98 -23.12
CA VAL A 282 -2.16 11.74 -23.91
C VAL A 282 -1.00 11.37 -22.99
N LEU A 283 -0.82 12.10 -21.90
CA LEU A 283 0.20 11.81 -20.90
C LEU A 283 -0.07 10.45 -20.22
N ARG A 284 -1.33 10.14 -19.88
CA ARG A 284 -1.70 8.82 -19.32
C ARG A 284 -1.38 7.67 -20.26
N GLU A 285 -1.65 7.81 -21.55
CA GLU A 285 -1.31 6.77 -22.53
C GLU A 285 0.19 6.57 -22.67
N ARG A 286 0.97 7.65 -22.66
CA ARG A 286 2.45 7.56 -22.67
C ARG A 286 2.98 6.92 -21.39
N ILE A 287 2.45 7.28 -20.23
CA ILE A 287 2.81 6.66 -18.95
C ILE A 287 2.47 5.16 -18.94
N LYS A 288 1.35 4.74 -19.52
CA LYS A 288 1.00 3.31 -19.63
C LYS A 288 1.96 2.53 -20.53
N LYS A 289 2.51 3.16 -21.56
CA LYS A 289 3.49 2.57 -22.48
C LYS A 289 4.91 2.62 -21.93
N PHE A 290 5.15 3.41 -20.89
CA PHE A 290 6.46 3.57 -20.29
C PHE A 290 6.87 2.30 -19.51
N ASP A 291 8.05 1.77 -19.86
CA ASP A 291 8.63 0.61 -19.21
C ASP A 291 9.27 1.02 -17.87
N LEU A 292 8.42 1.21 -16.86
CA LEU A 292 8.81 1.64 -15.51
C LEU A 292 9.85 0.69 -14.91
N GLN A 293 9.71 -0.61 -15.14
CA GLN A 293 10.60 -1.59 -14.55
C GLN A 293 12.01 -1.49 -15.14
N ARG A 294 12.15 -1.40 -16.47
CA ARG A 294 13.47 -1.18 -17.08
C ARG A 294 14.10 0.14 -16.67
N ALA A 295 13.30 1.20 -16.51
CA ALA A 295 13.80 2.49 -16.06
C ALA A 295 14.33 2.43 -14.61
N LEU A 296 13.60 1.75 -13.72
CA LEU A 296 14.03 1.51 -12.34
C LEU A 296 15.29 0.64 -12.28
N ASP A 297 15.34 -0.44 -13.07
CA ASP A 297 16.52 -1.31 -13.16
C ASP A 297 17.75 -0.56 -13.68
N TYR A 298 17.59 0.26 -14.72
CA TYR A 298 18.64 1.13 -15.23
C TYR A 298 19.17 2.10 -14.17
N SER A 299 18.28 2.66 -13.36
CA SER A 299 18.64 3.64 -12.34
C SER A 299 19.36 3.07 -11.12
N ILE A 300 19.12 1.79 -10.80
CA ILE A 300 19.66 1.11 -9.61
C ILE A 300 20.88 0.25 -9.94
N GLN A 301 21.01 -0.22 -11.19
CA GLN A 301 22.22 -0.93 -11.62
C GLN A 301 23.46 -0.04 -11.41
N GLY A 302 24.22 -0.37 -10.38
CA GLY A 302 25.56 0.16 -10.17
C GLY A 302 26.47 -0.25 -11.32
N LYS A 303 27.23 0.70 -11.83
CA LYS A 303 28.66 0.42 -11.98
C LYS A 303 29.27 0.56 -10.60
#